data_AF-A0A261KPT6-F1
#
_entry.id   AF-A0A261KPT6-F1
#
_cell.length_a   1.000
_cell.length_b   1.000
_cell.length_c   1.000
_cell.angle_alpha   90.00
_cell.angle_beta   90.00
_cell.angle_gamma   90.00
#
_symmetry.space_group_name_H-M   'P 1'
#
loop_
_entity.id
_entity.type
_entity.pdbx_description
1 polymer ?
#
loop_
_entity_poly.entity_id
_entity_poly.type
_entity_poly.pdbx_seq_one_letter_code
_entity_poly.pdbx_strand_id
1 'polypeptide(L)'
;MTVNVKAFYRATDPGVPLFIDNAEIDKKYYIDFSPVRGGQVIKKLKKTILWSTDRPTCQLFTGHIGCGKSTELWRLKQQLEAEKFHVVYVESDKNLEMGDVDISDILLTIAQQVSESLQKWEKLNLNEPTKLKGIVEGAIKVLQTEIEISPQVELSFGIAKI
;
A
#
# COMPACT_ATOMS: atom_id res chain seq x y z
N MET A 1 34.24 -21.72 -0.61
CA MET A 1 33.00 -20.96 -0.35
C MET A 1 31.92 -21.57 -1.23
N THR A 2 30.97 -22.31 -0.67
CA THR A 2 29.90 -22.96 -1.44
C THR A 2 28.80 -21.94 -1.72
N VAL A 3 28.62 -21.58 -2.99
CA VAL A 3 27.58 -20.62 -3.40
C VAL A 3 26.21 -21.27 -3.24
N ASN A 4 25.33 -20.63 -2.46
CA ASN A 4 23.93 -21.04 -2.38
C ASN A 4 23.18 -20.55 -3.62
N VAL A 5 23.06 -21.41 -4.62
CA VAL A 5 22.44 -21.11 -5.93
C VAL A 5 21.00 -20.60 -5.79
N LYS A 6 20.22 -21.16 -4.85
CA LYS A 6 18.83 -20.72 -4.61
C LYS A 6 18.76 -19.31 -4.02
N ALA A 7 19.70 -18.95 -3.15
CA ALA A 7 19.80 -17.59 -2.62
C ALA A 7 20.22 -16.61 -3.72
N PHE A 8 21.17 -16.99 -4.58
CA PHE A 8 21.61 -16.18 -5.70
C PHE A 8 20.46 -15.92 -6.69
N TYR A 9 19.76 -16.96 -7.14
CA TYR A 9 18.60 -16.84 -8.04
C TYR A 9 17.56 -15.84 -7.52
N ARG A 10 17.16 -15.98 -6.24
CA ARG A 10 16.18 -15.08 -5.60
C ARG A 10 16.67 -13.64 -5.48
N ALA A 11 17.96 -13.43 -5.24
CA ALA A 11 18.53 -12.08 -5.16
C ALA A 11 18.62 -11.38 -6.53
N THR A 12 18.54 -12.14 -7.63
CA THR A 12 18.63 -11.62 -9.00
C THR A 12 17.30 -11.62 -9.76
N ASP A 13 16.18 -11.91 -9.08
CA ASP A 13 14.85 -11.92 -9.71
C ASP A 13 14.33 -10.48 -9.92
N PRO A 14 14.20 -9.99 -11.17
CA PRO A 14 13.75 -8.63 -11.44
C PRO A 14 12.25 -8.43 -11.20
N GLY A 15 11.48 -9.51 -11.01
CA GLY A 15 10.05 -9.45 -10.74
C GLY A 15 9.72 -9.11 -9.29
N VAL A 16 10.69 -9.23 -8.38
CA VAL A 16 10.47 -9.02 -6.94
C VAL A 16 11.09 -7.70 -6.50
N PRO A 17 10.32 -6.75 -5.95
CA PRO A 17 10.88 -5.52 -5.41
C PRO A 17 11.72 -5.78 -4.15
N LEU A 18 12.69 -4.91 -3.90
CA LEU A 18 13.46 -4.94 -2.65
C LEU A 18 12.67 -4.26 -1.52
N PHE A 19 13.08 -4.52 -0.27
CA PHE A 19 12.55 -3.94 0.96
C PHE A 19 11.17 -4.47 1.41
N ILE A 20 10.81 -5.69 1.00
CA ILE A 20 9.58 -6.35 1.48
C ILE A 20 9.82 -6.99 2.85
N ASP A 21 10.72 -7.98 2.92
CA ASP A 21 10.88 -8.84 4.10
C ASP A 21 12.17 -8.57 4.90
N ASN A 22 13.28 -8.26 4.22
CA ASN A 22 14.58 -8.16 4.87
C ASN A 22 15.35 -6.91 4.41
N ALA A 23 15.03 -5.79 5.06
CA ALA A 23 15.64 -4.51 4.78
C ALA A 23 17.18 -4.50 4.91
N GLU A 24 17.76 -5.31 5.79
CA GLU A 24 19.22 -5.33 5.99
C GLU A 24 19.97 -6.00 4.84
N ILE A 25 19.44 -7.11 4.35
CA ILE A 25 20.00 -7.80 3.18
C ILE A 25 19.76 -6.95 1.92
N ASP A 26 18.55 -6.42 1.76
CA ASP A 26 18.14 -5.67 0.58
C ASP A 26 18.95 -4.37 0.39
N LYS A 27 19.39 -3.73 1.50
CA LYS A 27 20.34 -2.60 1.45
C LYS A 27 21.63 -2.95 0.72
N LYS A 28 22.09 -4.21 0.75
CA LYS A 28 23.31 -4.65 0.05
C LYS A 28 23.12 -4.79 -1.46
N TYR A 29 21.88 -5.04 -1.90
CA TYR A 29 21.53 -5.19 -3.31
C TYR A 29 21.02 -3.90 -3.94
N TYR A 30 20.59 -2.94 -3.12
CA TYR A 30 20.09 -1.66 -3.59
C TYR A 30 21.20 -0.79 -4.21
N ILE A 31 20.92 -0.28 -5.41
CA ILE A 31 21.78 0.67 -6.12
C ILE A 31 21.01 1.99 -6.25
N ASP A 32 21.61 3.09 -5.78
CA ASP A 32 21.01 4.42 -5.90
C ASP A 32 21.17 4.98 -7.32
N PHE A 33 20.06 4.98 -8.06
CA PHE A 33 19.98 5.56 -9.40
C PHE A 33 19.55 7.03 -9.42
N SER A 34 19.45 7.71 -8.27
CA SER A 34 19.07 9.12 -8.22
C SER A 34 19.92 10.06 -9.10
N PRO A 35 21.24 9.84 -9.32
CA PRO A 35 22.02 10.72 -10.19
C PRO A 35 21.55 10.71 -11.65
N VAL A 36 21.01 9.59 -12.13
CA VAL A 36 20.56 9.42 -13.52
C VAL A 36 19.04 9.59 -13.68
N ARG A 37 18.30 9.68 -12.57
CA ARG A 37 16.83 9.85 -12.52
C ARG A 37 16.39 11.29 -12.27
N GLY A 38 17.29 12.27 -12.35
CA GLY A 38 16.97 13.68 -12.08
C GLY A 38 16.81 14.03 -10.60
N GLY A 39 17.42 13.23 -9.70
CA GLY A 39 17.55 13.51 -8.28
C GLY A 39 16.80 12.56 -7.34
N GLN A 40 16.75 12.92 -6.06
CA GLN A 40 16.20 12.08 -4.99
C GLN A 40 14.68 12.23 -4.86
N VAL A 41 13.93 11.67 -5.81
CA VAL A 41 12.46 11.78 -5.87
C VAL A 41 11.79 11.25 -4.59
N ILE A 42 12.18 10.08 -4.10
CA ILE A 42 11.64 9.51 -2.85
C ILE A 42 11.88 10.41 -1.64
N LYS A 43 13.05 11.06 -1.56
CA LYS A 43 13.33 12.02 -0.49
C LYS A 43 12.40 13.23 -0.55
N LYS A 44 12.07 13.72 -1.76
CA LYS A 44 11.09 14.80 -1.95
C LYS A 44 9.68 14.35 -1.55
N LEU A 45 9.27 13.14 -1.92
CA LEU A 45 7.97 12.58 -1.52
C LEU A 45 7.87 12.46 0.00
N LYS A 46 8.88 11.84 0.64
CA LYS A 46 8.98 11.74 2.10
C LYS A 46 8.86 13.11 2.75
N LYS A 47 9.65 14.09 2.30
CA LYS A 47 9.61 15.46 2.84
C LYS A 47 8.22 16.08 2.69
N THR A 48 7.56 15.94 1.55
CA THR A 48 6.22 16.52 1.36
C THR A 48 5.21 15.95 2.35
N ILE A 49 5.26 14.64 2.61
CA ILE A 49 4.39 13.95 3.59
C ILE A 49 4.67 14.44 5.02
N LEU A 50 5.93 14.46 5.44
CA LEU A 50 6.34 14.90 6.79
C LEU A 50 5.95 16.34 7.11
N TRP A 51 5.97 17.22 6.11
CA TRP A 51 5.71 18.65 6.29
C TRP A 51 4.24 19.03 6.09
N SER A 52 3.37 18.06 5.76
CA SER A 52 1.94 18.29 5.53
C SER A 52 1.09 17.45 6.50
N THR A 53 1.50 17.33 7.76
CA THR A 53 0.76 16.51 8.75
C THR A 53 -0.62 17.07 9.09
N ASP A 54 -0.84 18.35 8.84
CA ASP A 54 -2.09 19.09 9.07
C ASP A 54 -3.05 19.07 7.87
N ARG A 55 -2.61 18.59 6.70
CA ARG A 55 -3.41 18.60 5.46
C ARG A 55 -3.14 17.38 4.55
N PRO A 56 -4.16 16.82 3.90
CA PRO A 56 -3.95 15.71 2.98
C PRO A 56 -3.10 16.13 1.78
N THR A 57 -2.27 15.20 1.30
CA THR A 57 -1.50 15.37 0.05
C THR A 57 -1.74 14.18 -0.87
N CYS A 58 -1.72 14.42 -2.18
CA CYS A 58 -1.74 13.39 -3.20
C CYS A 58 -0.54 13.60 -4.12
N GLN A 59 0.24 12.54 -4.33
CA GLN A 59 1.50 12.62 -5.05
C GLN A 59 1.57 11.49 -6.07
N LEU A 60 1.84 11.85 -7.33
CA LEU A 60 1.95 10.90 -8.43
C LEU A 60 3.41 10.54 -8.67
N PHE A 61 3.74 9.26 -8.54
CA PHE A 61 5.07 8.72 -8.85
C PHE A 61 4.99 7.74 -10.02
N THR A 62 5.47 8.17 -11.19
CA THR A 62 5.34 7.43 -12.46
C THR A 62 6.68 7.08 -13.07
N GLY A 63 6.65 6.17 -14.05
CA GLY A 63 7.83 5.71 -14.79
C GLY A 63 7.58 4.38 -15.48
N HIS A 64 8.49 3.97 -16.36
CA HIS A 64 8.38 2.72 -17.13
C HIS A 64 8.29 1.46 -16.26
N ILE A 65 7.73 0.39 -16.80
CA ILE A 65 7.72 -0.93 -16.15
C ILE A 65 9.17 -1.38 -15.93
N GLY A 66 9.45 -2.01 -14.79
CA GLY A 66 10.80 -2.49 -14.44
C GLY A 66 11.78 -1.40 -13.99
N CYS A 67 11.41 -0.11 -13.93
CA CYS A 67 12.33 0.94 -13.44
C CYS A 67 12.47 0.98 -11.91
N GLY A 68 11.94 0.00 -11.16
CA GLY A 68 12.10 -0.10 -9.71
C GLY A 68 11.20 0.82 -8.88
N LYS A 69 10.05 1.25 -9.41
CA LYS A 69 9.09 2.11 -8.67
C LYS A 69 8.63 1.46 -7.38
N SER A 70 8.21 0.19 -7.44
CA SER A 70 7.73 -0.55 -6.27
C SER A 70 8.82 -0.67 -5.21
N THR A 71 10.06 -0.95 -5.59
CA THR A 71 11.23 -0.94 -4.68
C THR A 71 11.39 0.41 -3.97
N GLU A 72 11.29 1.51 -4.71
CA GLU A 72 11.40 2.86 -4.14
C GLU A 72 10.21 3.21 -3.21
N LEU A 73 8.99 2.71 -3.50
CA LEU A 73 7.83 2.87 -2.63
C LEU A 73 7.90 2.01 -1.36
N TRP A 74 8.40 0.77 -1.44
CA TRP A 74 8.66 -0.06 -0.26
C TRP A 74 9.71 0.58 0.66
N ARG A 75 10.76 1.13 0.06
CA ARG A 75 11.75 1.92 0.79
C ARG A 75 11.14 3.16 1.45
N LEU A 76 10.24 3.87 0.76
CA LEU A 76 9.51 5.00 1.33
C LEU A 76 8.62 4.57 2.50
N LYS A 77 7.89 3.46 2.36
CA LYS A 77 7.06 2.87 3.43
C LYS A 77 7.88 2.65 4.70
N GLN A 78 9.00 1.92 4.60
CA GLN A 78 9.87 1.69 5.77
C GLN A 78 10.38 3.00 6.38
N GLN A 79 10.73 3.98 5.56
CA GLN A 79 11.20 5.28 6.02
C GLN A 79 10.11 6.13 6.70
N LEU A 80 8.83 5.93 6.36
CA LEU A 80 7.70 6.62 6.97
C LEU A 80 7.26 5.90 8.26
N GLU A 81 7.28 4.57 8.27
CA GLU A 81 7.02 3.77 9.47
C GLU A 81 8.04 4.05 10.58
N ALA A 82 9.32 4.23 10.21
CA ALA A 82 10.36 4.67 11.14
C ALA A 82 10.08 6.08 11.73
N GLU A 83 9.33 6.92 11.02
CA GLU A 83 8.87 8.24 11.48
C GLU A 83 7.51 8.17 12.19
N LYS A 84 7.07 6.95 12.57
CA LYS A 84 5.81 6.66 13.27
C LYS A 84 4.53 6.92 12.46
N PHE A 85 4.61 6.96 11.13
CA PHE A 85 3.42 6.92 10.30
C PHE A 85 2.85 5.50 10.21
N HIS A 86 1.53 5.37 10.20
CA HIS A 86 0.87 4.14 9.78
C HIS A 86 0.75 4.13 8.26
N VAL A 87 1.41 3.18 7.59
CA VAL A 87 1.49 3.14 6.12
C VAL A 87 0.76 1.92 5.57
N VAL A 88 -0.35 2.17 4.88
CA VAL A 88 -1.09 1.14 4.15
C VAL A 88 -0.56 1.08 2.72
N TYR A 89 -0.01 -0.08 2.33
CA TYR A 89 0.44 -0.33 0.97
C TYR A 89 -0.60 -1.19 0.26
N VAL A 90 -1.08 -0.71 -0.89
CA VAL A 90 -2.09 -1.38 -1.70
C VAL A 90 -1.46 -1.72 -3.05
N GLU A 91 -1.34 -3.01 -3.35
CA GLU A 91 -0.87 -3.48 -4.65
C GLU A 91 -2.08 -3.70 -5.56
N SER A 92 -2.04 -3.11 -6.75
CA SER A 92 -3.24 -2.96 -7.55
C SER A 92 -3.60 -4.21 -8.35
N ASP A 93 -2.61 -4.99 -8.79
CA ASP A 93 -2.79 -6.24 -9.55
C ASP A 93 -3.26 -7.43 -8.69
N LYS A 94 -2.98 -7.42 -7.39
CA LYS A 94 -3.49 -8.43 -6.45
C LYS A 94 -4.89 -8.14 -5.94
N ASN A 95 -5.27 -6.87 -5.96
CA ASN A 95 -6.48 -6.41 -5.28
C ASN A 95 -7.59 -5.97 -6.24
N LEU A 96 -7.29 -5.75 -7.51
CA LEU A 96 -8.23 -5.27 -8.52
C LEU A 96 -8.04 -6.01 -9.85
N GLU A 97 -9.14 -6.40 -10.47
CA GLU A 97 -9.12 -6.94 -11.84
C GLU A 97 -8.96 -5.79 -12.84
N MET A 98 -7.73 -5.57 -13.28
CA MET A 98 -7.33 -4.42 -14.10
C MET A 98 -8.05 -4.28 -15.45
N GLY A 99 -8.69 -5.35 -15.94
CA GLY A 99 -9.40 -5.34 -17.21
C GLY A 99 -10.81 -4.73 -17.14
N ASP A 100 -11.41 -4.67 -15.95
CA ASP A 100 -12.80 -4.26 -15.71
C ASP A 100 -12.93 -3.70 -14.29
N VAL A 101 -12.17 -2.65 -13.98
CA VAL A 101 -12.17 -2.03 -12.65
C VAL A 101 -12.98 -0.74 -12.66
N ASP A 102 -13.99 -0.66 -11.79
CA ASP A 102 -14.73 0.58 -11.54
C ASP A 102 -14.07 1.38 -10.40
N ILE A 103 -14.32 2.69 -10.38
CA ILE A 103 -13.93 3.60 -9.30
C ILE A 103 -14.47 3.09 -7.95
N SER A 104 -15.69 2.56 -7.96
CA SER A 104 -16.34 1.91 -6.83
C SER A 104 -15.50 0.78 -6.23
N ASP A 105 -14.92 -0.07 -7.07
CA ASP A 105 -14.06 -1.17 -6.63
C ASP A 105 -12.77 -0.65 -6.02
N ILE A 106 -12.14 0.35 -6.65
CA ILE A 106 -10.92 0.98 -6.13
C ILE A 106 -11.16 1.56 -4.72
N LEU A 107 -12.27 2.28 -4.54
CA LEU A 107 -12.62 2.89 -3.26
C LEU A 107 -12.90 1.83 -2.20
N LEU A 108 -13.63 0.77 -2.54
CA LEU A 108 -13.93 -0.34 -1.63
C LEU A 108 -12.66 -1.10 -1.24
N THR A 109 -11.78 -1.40 -2.19
CA THR A 109 -10.48 -2.03 -1.93
C THR A 109 -9.64 -1.18 -0.99
N ILE A 110 -9.57 0.14 -1.20
CA ILE A 110 -8.85 1.04 -0.28
C ILE A 110 -9.47 0.98 1.12
N ALA A 111 -10.80 1.09 1.23
CA ALA A 111 -11.51 1.03 2.51
C ALA A 111 -11.26 -0.29 3.27
N GLN A 112 -11.28 -1.42 2.55
CA GLN A 112 -10.99 -2.74 3.09
C GLN A 112 -9.53 -2.84 3.57
N GLN A 113 -8.55 -2.47 2.73
CA GLN A 113 -7.13 -2.56 3.08
C GLN A 113 -6.77 -1.68 4.28
N VAL A 114 -7.35 -0.48 4.36
CA VAL A 114 -7.17 0.40 5.50
C VAL A 114 -7.78 -0.23 6.76
N SER A 115 -9.00 -0.77 6.68
CA SER A 115 -9.67 -1.41 7.82
C SER A 115 -8.89 -2.62 8.34
N GLU A 116 -8.44 -3.51 7.45
CA GLU A 116 -7.64 -4.68 7.82
C GLU A 116 -6.29 -4.29 8.43
N SER A 117 -5.63 -3.26 7.86
CA SER A 117 -4.34 -2.78 8.38
C SER A 117 -4.48 -2.21 9.79
N LEU A 118 -5.58 -1.48 10.04
CA LEU A 118 -5.89 -0.92 11.35
C LEU A 118 -6.32 -1.97 12.37
N GLN A 119 -7.13 -2.97 12.00
CA GLN A 119 -7.49 -4.06 12.92
C GLN A 119 -6.26 -4.86 13.38
N LYS A 120 -5.32 -5.12 12.45
CA LYS A 120 -4.02 -5.74 12.80
C LYS A 120 -3.24 -4.88 13.78
N TRP A 121 -3.39 -3.56 13.70
CA TRP A 121 -2.76 -2.58 14.58
C TRP A 121 -3.51 -2.38 15.92
N GLU A 122 -4.85 -2.45 15.94
CA GLU A 122 -5.72 -2.33 17.12
C GLU A 122 -5.58 -3.46 18.13
N LYS A 123 -5.12 -4.63 17.69
CA LYS A 123 -4.65 -5.70 18.59
C LYS A 123 -3.51 -5.23 19.54
N LEU A 124 -3.03 -3.99 19.42
CA LEU A 124 -2.05 -3.31 20.26
C LEU A 124 -2.61 -2.20 21.18
N ASN A 125 -3.91 -2.21 21.51
CA ASN A 125 -4.58 -1.34 22.51
C ASN A 125 -4.80 0.14 22.12
N LEU A 126 -5.66 0.40 21.13
CA LEU A 126 -6.20 1.75 20.93
C LEU A 126 -7.73 1.72 20.79
N ASN A 127 -8.38 2.78 21.26
CA ASN A 127 -9.82 2.95 21.17
C ASN A 127 -10.28 2.89 19.71
N GLU A 128 -11.44 2.26 19.50
CA GLU A 128 -12.05 2.00 18.19
C GLU A 128 -12.07 3.25 17.27
N PRO A 129 -11.57 3.18 16.02
CA PRO A 129 -11.34 4.33 15.15
C PRO A 129 -12.66 4.82 14.54
N THR A 130 -13.40 5.60 15.32
CA THR A 130 -14.76 6.07 15.03
C THR A 130 -14.87 6.85 13.71
N LYS A 131 -13.84 7.67 13.39
CA LYS A 131 -13.83 8.48 12.15
C LYS A 131 -13.65 7.64 10.89
N LEU A 132 -12.84 6.58 10.96
CA LEU A 132 -12.57 5.71 9.82
C LEU A 132 -13.75 4.78 9.56
N LYS A 133 -14.40 4.27 10.61
CA LYS A 133 -15.70 3.60 10.46
C LYS A 133 -16.69 4.50 9.71
N GLY A 134 -16.80 5.78 10.08
CA GLY A 134 -17.65 6.72 9.37
C GLY A 134 -17.28 6.93 7.88
N ILE A 135 -15.98 6.86 7.53
CA ILE A 135 -15.53 6.94 6.13
C ILE A 135 -15.88 5.65 5.37
N VAL A 136 -15.64 4.48 5.98
CA VAL A 136 -15.95 3.17 5.39
C VAL A 136 -17.46 2.99 5.22
N GLU A 137 -18.24 3.33 6.25
CA GLU A 137 -19.71 3.35 6.21
C GLU A 137 -20.21 4.35 5.16
N GLY A 138 -19.58 5.52 5.06
CA GLY A 138 -19.88 6.49 4.02
C GLY A 138 -19.62 5.95 2.62
N ALA A 139 -18.48 5.28 2.41
CA ALA A 139 -18.16 4.62 1.14
C ALA A 139 -19.17 3.51 0.81
N ILE A 140 -19.48 2.63 1.77
CA ILE A 140 -20.49 1.57 1.62
C ILE A 140 -21.85 2.17 1.26
N LYS A 141 -22.25 3.26 1.91
CA LYS A 141 -23.54 3.92 1.66
C LYS A 141 -23.60 4.51 0.24
N VAL A 142 -22.53 5.15 -0.23
CA VAL A 142 -22.46 5.66 -1.62
C VAL A 142 -22.59 4.51 -2.62
N LEU A 143 -21.88 3.41 -2.38
CA LEU A 143 -21.96 2.20 -3.22
C LEU A 143 -23.37 1.57 -3.22
N GLN A 144 -24.06 1.58 -2.08
CA GLN A 144 -25.45 1.12 -1.96
C GLN A 144 -26.47 2.07 -2.60
N THR A 145 -26.09 3.29 -2.98
CA THR A 145 -27.05 4.24 -3.56
C THR A 145 -27.30 3.97 -5.05
N GLU A 146 -26.40 3.24 -5.72
CA GLU A 146 -26.54 2.85 -7.14
C GLU A 146 -27.21 1.48 -7.32
N ILE A 147 -27.37 0.71 -6.25
CA ILE A 147 -28.01 -0.60 -6.28
C ILE A 147 -29.23 -0.53 -5.36
N GLU A 148 -30.45 -0.60 -5.89
CA GLU A 148 -31.63 -0.98 -5.08
C GLU A 148 -31.42 -2.41 -4.58
N ILE A 149 -30.65 -2.57 -3.49
CA ILE A 149 -30.43 -3.86 -2.87
C ILE A 149 -31.73 -4.19 -2.13
N SER A 150 -32.56 -4.97 -2.82
CA SER A 150 -33.64 -5.72 -2.19
C SER A 150 -33.06 -6.58 -1.05
N PRO A 151 -33.79 -6.79 0.06
CA PRO A 151 -33.22 -7.13 1.38
C PRO A 151 -32.62 -8.55 1.51
N GLN A 152 -32.36 -9.24 0.41
CA GLN A 152 -32.01 -10.67 0.37
C GLN A 152 -30.63 -10.97 -0.21
N VAL A 153 -29.82 -9.96 -0.54
CA VAL A 153 -28.41 -10.22 -0.87
C VAL A 153 -27.65 -10.43 0.43
N GLU A 154 -27.64 -11.67 0.92
CA GLU A 154 -26.56 -12.17 1.76
C GLU A 154 -25.24 -11.95 0.99
N LEU A 155 -24.53 -10.88 1.34
CA LEU A 155 -23.17 -10.63 0.92
C LEU A 155 -22.30 -11.77 1.45
N SER A 156 -22.20 -12.82 0.65
CA SER A 156 -21.17 -13.87 0.73
C SER A 156 -19.81 -13.34 0.22
N PHE A 157 -19.51 -12.08 0.53
CA PHE A 157 -18.13 -11.63 0.64
C PHE A 157 -17.78 -11.81 2.11
N GLY A 158 -16.66 -12.46 2.41
CA GLY A 158 -16.21 -12.88 3.75
C GLY A 158 -15.98 -11.74 4.74
N ILE A 159 -17.00 -10.92 4.98
CA ILE A 159 -17.17 -10.02 6.10
C ILE A 159 -17.42 -10.92 7.30
N ALA A 160 -16.35 -11.56 7.76
CA ALA A 160 -16.31 -12.09 9.09
C ALA A 160 -16.63 -10.93 10.04
N LYS A 161 -17.72 -11.11 10.79
CA LYS A 161 -18.23 -10.26 11.86
C LYS A 161 -17.15 -9.33 12.44
N ILE A 162 -17.37 -8.03 12.27
CA ILE A 162 -16.89 -7.02 13.20
C ILE A 162 -17.82 -7.04 14.40
#